data_AF-A0AAP4CDB5-F1
#
_entry.id   AF-A0AAP4CDB5-F1
#
_cell.length_a   1.000
_cell.length_b   1.000
_cell.length_c   1.000
_cell.angle_alpha   90.00
_cell.angle_beta   90.00
_cell.angle_gamma   90.00
#
_symmetry.space_group_name_H-M   'P 1'
#
loop_
_entity.id
_entity.type
_entity.pdbx_description
1 polymer ?
#
loop_
_entity_poly.entity_id
_entity_poly.type
_entity_poly.pdbx_seq_one_letter_code
_entity_poly.pdbx_strand_id
1 'polypeptide(L)'
;NKVAKMYNHDFVNHGISEYVQGDVYTNTIEGFWAGLKRGVLGIYHSWSKKYLQDYVDEFVFRYNTRNYSDSERFNLLISNACVRTKYRELIYGY
;
A
#
# COMPACT_ATOMS: atom_id res chain seq x y z
N ASN A 1 24.70 -0.50 1.52
CA ASN A 1 23.30 -0.33 1.12
C ASN A 1 23.19 -0.58 -0.38
N LYS A 2 22.50 -1.64 -0.84
CA LYS A 2 22.39 -1.98 -2.28
C LYS A 2 21.42 -1.07 -3.03
N VAL A 3 20.40 -0.56 -2.34
CA VAL A 3 19.34 0.30 -2.91
C VAL A 3 19.91 1.64 -3.37
N ALA A 4 20.83 2.22 -2.59
CA ALA A 4 21.50 3.47 -2.94
C ALA A 4 22.33 3.41 -4.24
N LYS A 5 22.66 2.20 -4.74
CA LYS A 5 23.33 2.02 -6.03
C LYS A 5 22.36 1.87 -7.19
N MET A 6 21.08 1.60 -6.92
CA MET A 6 20.06 1.31 -7.92
C MET A 6 19.18 2.52 -8.27
N TYR A 7 19.15 3.53 -7.40
CA TYR A 7 18.29 4.69 -7.54
C TYR A 7 19.06 5.98 -7.27
N ASN A 8 18.75 7.02 -8.04
CA ASN A 8 19.17 8.39 -7.71
C ASN A 8 18.37 8.86 -6.49
N HIS A 9 19.05 9.52 -5.56
CA HIS A 9 18.47 9.97 -4.30
C HIS A 9 18.48 11.50 -4.25
N ASP A 10 17.29 12.08 -4.31
CA ASP A 10 17.06 13.52 -4.13
C ASP A 10 16.41 13.79 -2.76
N PHE A 11 16.40 15.05 -2.34
CA PHE A 11 15.82 15.46 -1.06
C PHE A 11 15.26 16.88 -1.14
N VAL A 12 14.38 17.22 -0.18
CA VAL A 12 13.89 18.58 0.07
C VAL A 12 14.23 18.98 1.51
N ASN A 13 14.57 20.26 1.73
CA ASN A 13 14.93 20.73 3.06
C ASN A 13 13.77 21.43 3.78
N HIS A 14 13.02 20.65 4.55
CA HIS A 14 11.91 21.14 5.38
C HIS A 14 12.36 22.18 6.43
N GLY A 15 13.63 22.20 6.84
CA GLY A 15 14.16 23.15 7.83
C GLY A 15 14.24 24.60 7.32
N ILE A 16 14.23 24.79 6.00
CA ILE A 16 14.16 26.11 5.35
C ILE A 16 12.79 26.36 4.70
N SER A 17 11.77 25.60 5.11
CA SER A 17 10.42 25.65 4.53
C SER A 17 10.34 25.28 3.04
N GLU A 18 11.26 24.44 2.56
CA GLU A 18 11.19 23.82 1.25
C GLU A 18 10.43 22.49 1.35
N TYR A 19 9.32 22.39 0.62
CA TYR A 19 8.43 21.21 0.63
C TYR A 19 8.36 20.48 -0.71
N VAL A 20 8.67 21.17 -1.81
CA VAL A 20 8.61 20.63 -3.18
C VAL A 20 9.73 21.24 -4.01
N GLN A 21 10.49 20.39 -4.70
CA GLN A 21 11.46 20.80 -5.71
C GLN A 21 11.20 20.02 -7.01
N GLY A 22 10.42 20.59 -7.92
CA GLY A 22 9.97 19.87 -9.13
C GLY A 22 9.17 18.62 -8.77
N ASP A 23 9.62 17.47 -9.24
CA ASP A 23 9.02 16.16 -8.93
C ASP A 23 9.55 15.54 -7.63
N VAL A 24 10.43 16.24 -6.90
CA VAL A 24 10.98 15.80 -5.61
C VAL A 24 10.12 16.34 -4.48
N TYR A 25 9.33 15.46 -3.85
CA TYR A 25 8.51 15.77 -2.68
C TYR A 25 8.14 14.48 -1.93
N THR A 26 7.77 14.60 -0.64
CA THR A 26 7.47 13.45 0.23
C THR A 26 5.98 13.29 0.53
N ASN A 27 5.12 14.21 0.09
CA ASN A 27 3.69 14.22 0.45
C ASN A 27 2.94 12.92 0.11
N THR A 28 3.28 12.26 -1.01
CA THR A 28 2.66 10.98 -1.38
C THR A 28 2.97 9.89 -0.35
N ILE A 29 4.25 9.67 -0.03
CA ILE A 29 4.66 8.62 0.90
C ILE A 29 4.21 8.94 2.34
N GLU A 30 4.21 10.21 2.74
CA GLU A 30 3.66 10.65 4.03
C GLU A 30 2.16 10.35 4.14
N GLY A 31 1.40 10.62 3.07
CA GLY A 31 -0.02 10.31 2.98
C GLY A 31 -0.29 8.80 3.11
N PHE A 32 0.53 7.96 2.48
CA PHE A 32 0.48 6.51 2.65
C PHE A 32 0.68 6.11 4.12
N TRP A 33 1.75 6.58 4.77
CA TRP A 33 2.04 6.24 6.16
C TRP A 33 0.97 6.75 7.13
N ALA A 34 0.39 7.92 6.87
CA ALA A 34 -0.73 8.43 7.64
C ALA A 34 -1.96 7.51 7.55
N GLY A 35 -2.27 7.00 6.36
CA GLY A 35 -3.33 6.01 6.13
C GLY A 35 -3.05 4.68 6.85
N LEU A 36 -1.84 4.15 6.67
CA LEU A 36 -1.40 2.89 7.30
C LEU A 36 -1.56 2.93 8.83
N LYS A 37 -1.02 3.98 9.47
CA LYS A 37 -1.08 4.15 10.94
C LYS A 37 -2.52 4.26 11.45
N ARG A 38 -3.39 4.99 10.74
CA ARG A 38 -4.82 5.06 11.09
C ARG A 38 -5.51 3.70 10.95
N GLY A 39 -5.12 2.93 9.93
CA GLY A 39 -5.58 1.57 9.72
C GLY A 39 -5.29 0.63 10.88
N VAL A 40 -4.04 0.66 11.38
CA VAL A 40 -3.62 -0.11 12.57
C VAL A 40 -4.50 0.21 13.76
N LEU A 41 -4.69 1.50 14.04
CA LEU A 41 -5.41 1.96 15.25
C LEU A 41 -6.92 1.73 15.16
N GLY A 42 -7.51 1.90 13.96
CA GLY A 42 -8.95 1.89 13.77
C GLY A 42 -9.55 0.56 13.32
N ILE A 43 -8.95 -0.10 12.31
CA ILE A 43 -9.54 -1.29 11.68
C ILE A 43 -9.11 -2.56 12.39
N TYR A 44 -7.80 -2.71 12.61
CA TYR A 44 -7.24 -3.96 13.16
C TYR A 44 -7.03 -3.90 14.67
N HIS A 45 -6.92 -2.70 15.25
CA HIS A 45 -6.52 -2.38 16.63
C HIS A 45 -5.13 -2.89 17.06
N SER A 46 -4.65 -3.98 16.48
CA SER A 46 -3.32 -4.56 16.66
C SER A 46 -2.95 -5.43 15.46
N TRP A 47 -1.66 -5.52 15.15
CA TRP A 47 -1.15 -6.38 14.10
C TRP A 47 -0.33 -7.52 14.68
N SER A 48 -0.63 -8.74 14.23
CA SER A 48 0.26 -9.87 14.48
C SER A 48 1.53 -9.70 13.67
N LYS A 49 2.69 -9.91 14.31
CA LYS A 49 3.98 -9.95 13.62
C LYS A 49 4.01 -10.99 12.48
N LYS A 50 3.23 -12.07 12.61
CA LYS A 50 3.17 -13.15 11.62
C LYS A 50 2.63 -12.66 10.26
N TYR A 51 1.69 -11.73 10.26
CA TYR A 51 0.99 -11.27 9.05
C TYR A 51 1.32 -9.81 8.72
N LEU A 52 2.42 -9.28 9.28
CA LEU A 52 2.79 -7.88 9.11
C LEU A 52 2.94 -7.49 7.64
N GLN A 53 3.54 -8.38 6.84
CA GLN A 53 3.70 -8.16 5.41
C GLN A 53 2.35 -8.11 4.70
N ASP A 54 1.43 -9.02 5.01
CA ASP A 54 0.09 -9.07 4.39
C ASP A 54 -0.70 -7.78 4.66
N TYR A 55 -0.62 -7.23 5.88
CA TYR A 55 -1.24 -5.94 6.18
C TYR A 55 -0.63 -4.82 5.35
N VAL A 56 0.70 -4.75 5.26
CA VAL A 56 1.38 -3.72 4.46
C VAL A 56 1.00 -3.84 2.98
N ASP A 57 1.00 -5.06 2.44
CA ASP A 57 0.65 -5.34 1.05
C ASP A 57 -0.79 -4.92 0.73
N GLU A 58 -1.74 -5.15 1.65
CA GLU A 58 -3.12 -4.69 1.52
C GLU A 58 -3.19 -3.15 1.43
N PHE A 59 -2.45 -2.43 2.28
CA PHE A 59 -2.42 -0.97 2.23
C PHE A 59 -1.72 -0.44 0.97
N VAL A 60 -0.65 -1.08 0.52
CA VAL A 60 0.03 -0.75 -0.74
C VAL A 60 -0.95 -0.92 -1.90
N PHE A 61 -1.66 -2.06 -1.94
CA PHE A 61 -2.67 -2.33 -2.96
C PHE A 61 -3.77 -1.26 -2.96
N ARG A 62 -4.35 -0.95 -1.79
CA ARG A 62 -5.38 0.10 -1.65
C ARG A 62 -4.89 1.48 -2.07
N TYR A 63 -3.67 1.86 -1.68
CA TYR A 63 -3.13 3.19 -1.98
C TYR A 63 -2.82 3.36 -3.46
N ASN A 64 -2.26 2.33 -4.10
CA ASN A 64 -1.94 2.34 -5.53
C ASN A 64 -3.18 2.25 -6.42
N THR A 65 -4.27 1.66 -5.92
CA THR A 65 -5.56 1.56 -6.63
C THR A 65 -6.60 2.57 -6.13
N ARG A 66 -6.18 3.64 -5.44
CA ARG A 66 -7.10 4.61 -4.80
C ARG A 66 -8.02 5.35 -5.78
N ASN A 67 -7.62 5.44 -7.05
CA ASN A 67 -8.40 6.09 -8.11
C ASN A 67 -9.22 5.10 -8.94
N TYR A 68 -9.17 3.81 -8.62
CA TYR A 68 -9.89 2.77 -9.37
C TYR A 68 -11.31 2.67 -8.82
N SER A 69 -12.26 2.35 -9.68
CA SER A 69 -13.58 1.91 -9.24
C SER A 69 -13.48 0.58 -8.48
N ASP A 70 -14.48 0.30 -7.64
CA ASP A 70 -14.51 -0.94 -6.87
C ASP A 70 -14.49 -2.18 -7.77
N SER A 71 -15.13 -2.11 -8.95
CA SER A 71 -15.11 -3.20 -9.94
C SER A 71 -13.72 -3.43 -10.53
N GLU A 72 -13.01 -2.36 -10.90
CA GLU A 72 -11.63 -2.47 -11.43
C GLU A 72 -10.69 -3.02 -10.38
N ARG A 73 -10.76 -2.52 -9.14
CA ARG A 73 -9.92 -3.00 -8.04
C ARG A 73 -10.20 -4.47 -7.71
N PHE A 74 -11.47 -4.89 -7.73
CA PHE A 74 -11.84 -6.29 -7.54
C PHE A 74 -11.28 -7.18 -8.66
N ASN A 75 -11.48 -6.79 -9.92
CA ASN A 75 -10.97 -7.56 -11.07
C ASN A 75 -9.44 -7.65 -11.06
N LEU A 76 -8.75 -6.57 -10.70
CA LEU A 76 -7.30 -6.57 -10.55
C LEU A 76 -6.84 -7.54 -9.46
N LEU A 77 -7.51 -7.55 -8.31
CA LEU A 77 -7.20 -8.47 -7.20
C LEU A 77 -7.33 -9.93 -7.65
N ILE A 78 -8.46 -10.29 -8.28
CA ILE A 78 -8.71 -11.66 -8.74
C ILE A 78 -7.71 -12.08 -9.83
N SER A 79 -7.35 -11.16 -10.74
CA SER A 79 -6.39 -11.46 -11.82
C SER A 79 -4.97 -11.73 -11.30
N ASN A 80 -4.61 -11.17 -10.15
CA ASN A 80 -3.30 -11.34 -9.52
C ASN A 80 -3.30 -12.32 -8.34
N ALA A 81 -4.47 -12.75 -7.89
CA ALA A 81 -4.60 -13.80 -6.90
C ALA A 81 -4.16 -15.12 -7.56
N CYS A 82 -2.89 -15.49 -7.35
CA CYS A 82 -2.32 -16.78 -7.78
C CYS A 82 -2.91 -17.99 -7.01
N VAL A 83 -4.19 -17.92 -6.64
CA VAL A 83 -4.92 -18.90 -5.86
C VAL A 83 -5.96 -19.52 -6.76
N ARG A 84 -5.95 -20.85 -6.86
CA ARG A 84 -6.99 -21.57 -7.58
C ARG A 84 -8.24 -21.60 -6.73
N THR A 85 -9.27 -20.86 -7.13
CA THR A 85 -10.60 -20.92 -6.52
C THR A 85 -11.46 -21.92 -7.26
N LYS A 86 -12.03 -22.92 -6.56
CA LYS A 86 -13.04 -23.79 -7.16
C LYS A 86 -14.42 -23.16 -7.02
N TYR A 87 -15.26 -23.30 -8.04
CA TYR A 87 -16.66 -22.84 -8.01
C TYR A 87 -17.42 -23.33 -6.76
N ARG A 88 -17.15 -24.57 -6.34
CA ARG A 88 -17.72 -25.14 -5.12
C ARG A 88 -17.29 -24.38 -3.85
N GLU A 89 -16.05 -23.94 -3.76
CA GLU A 89 -15.53 -23.18 -2.60
C GLU A 89 -16.14 -21.77 -2.53
N LEU A 90 -16.49 -21.18 -3.69
CA LEU A 90 -17.12 -19.87 -3.75
C LEU A 90 -18.59 -19.88 -3.30
N ILE A 91 -19.33 -20.95 -3.60
CA ILE A 91 -20.76 -21.03 -3.28
C ILE A 91 -21.01 -21.55 -1.87
N TYR A 92 -20.25 -22.56 -1.46
CA TYR A 92 -20.58 -23.29 -0.23
C TYR A 92 -19.79 -22.81 0.98
N GLY A 93 -18.74 -21.99 0.81
CA GLY A 93 -17.77 -21.75 1.87
C GLY A 93 -17.09 -23.05 2.32
N TYR A 94 -16.07 -22.97 3.15
CA TYR A 94 -15.45 -24.16 3.73
C TYR A 94 -16.33 -24.79 4.81
#